data_AF-A0A1A9MBD4-F1
#
_entry.id   AF-A0A1A9MBD4-F1
#
_cell.length_a   1.000
_cell.length_b   1.000
_cell.length_c   1.000
_cell.angle_alpha   90.00
_cell.angle_beta   90.00
_cell.angle_gamma   90.00
#
_symmetry.space_group_name_H-M   'P 1'
#
loop_
_entity.id
_entity.type
_entity.pdbx_description
1 polymer ?
#
loop_
_entity_poly.entity_id
_entity_poly.type
_entity_poly.pdbx_seq_one_letter_code
_entity_poly.pdbx_strand_id
1 'polypeptide(L)'
;MEDRFTPATRLYVLLARDARTGVIFRRGPSKQVQLIRWDLRTDTFAHGQWFKGRIYERRCDLSPSGRLLVYFAAKHKGDFGTWTALSRPPFFTALALWPKGDAWGGGGAFEDEQTLLLNHRPQAGREPFPLPTGFGLKHGMTVRPFGQWSGGGEDEPIDSMLRQRAGWRTLDGGEGERGGLRSGALYGFTRPRVWEKDGSGGRRLQSLLHAVGRQNDAWYAMDHRVLDRDGAVLVELPGTDWADWDGGDLVFAQGGCLYRLCKSDFRRCPEQGEQAARLLHDFSKARFAPVAPTAEALRY
;
A
#
# COMPACT_ATOMS: atom_id res chain seq x y z
N MET A 1 -11.18 -23.79 -24.27
CA MET A 1 -10.83 -24.35 -22.94
C MET A 1 -9.54 -23.68 -22.50
N GLU A 2 -9.66 -22.37 -22.27
CA GLU A 2 -8.64 -21.37 -21.91
C GLU A 2 -9.38 -20.54 -20.85
N ASP A 3 -8.96 -20.46 -19.60
CA ASP A 3 -7.73 -19.82 -19.14
C ASP A 3 -7.35 -20.45 -17.78
N ARG A 4 -6.19 -21.09 -17.71
CA ARG A 4 -5.68 -21.71 -16.48
C ARG A 4 -5.03 -20.60 -15.64
N PHE A 5 -5.87 -19.86 -14.92
CA PHE A 5 -5.57 -18.92 -13.82
C PHE A 5 -4.09 -18.50 -13.68
N THR A 6 -3.66 -17.53 -14.47
CA THR A 6 -2.36 -16.90 -14.26
C THR A 6 -2.43 -16.05 -12.98
N PRO A 7 -1.57 -16.26 -11.96
CA PRO A 7 -1.54 -15.43 -10.77
C PRO A 7 -1.32 -13.96 -11.15
N ALA A 8 -2.32 -13.12 -10.91
CA ALA A 8 -2.25 -11.72 -11.29
C ALA A 8 -1.23 -10.96 -10.43
N THR A 9 -0.41 -10.13 -11.10
CA THR A 9 0.44 -9.16 -10.41
C THR A 9 -0.45 -8.05 -9.87
N ARG A 10 -0.23 -7.67 -8.61
CA ARG A 10 -1.00 -6.64 -7.90
C ARG A 10 -0.06 -5.53 -7.45
N LEU A 11 -0.50 -4.28 -7.58
CA LEU A 11 0.28 -3.13 -7.14
C LEU A 11 -0.41 -2.42 -5.99
N TYR A 12 0.36 -2.01 -4.99
CA TYR A 12 -0.07 -1.05 -3.98
C TYR A 12 0.98 0.05 -3.90
N VAL A 13 0.55 1.31 -3.84
CA VAL A 13 1.47 2.45 -3.92
C VAL A 13 1.33 3.31 -2.67
N LEU A 14 2.47 3.75 -2.14
CA LEU A 14 2.55 4.81 -1.13
C LEU A 14 3.19 6.03 -1.76
N LEU A 15 2.58 7.20 -1.57
CA LEU A 15 3.12 8.49 -2.04
C LEU A 15 3.69 9.27 -0.85
N ALA A 16 4.86 9.87 -1.06
CA ALA A 16 5.48 10.75 -0.07
C ALA A 16 4.67 12.04 0.03
N ARG A 17 4.46 12.54 1.25
CA ARG A 17 3.56 13.68 1.50
C ARG A 17 4.17 15.02 1.07
N ASP A 18 5.49 15.14 1.16
CA ASP A 18 6.23 16.39 0.94
C ASP A 18 7.21 16.29 -0.25
N ALA A 19 7.13 15.20 -1.03
CA ALA A 19 8.02 14.97 -2.17
C ALA A 19 7.30 14.27 -3.33
N ARG A 20 7.79 14.51 -4.56
CA ARG A 20 7.34 13.83 -5.78
C ARG A 20 7.93 12.41 -5.90
N THR A 21 7.86 11.63 -4.84
CA THR A 21 8.39 10.28 -4.75
C THR A 21 7.28 9.33 -4.29
N GLY A 22 7.18 8.17 -4.92
CA GLY A 22 6.33 7.08 -4.48
C GLY A 22 7.12 5.78 -4.35
N VAL A 23 6.53 4.81 -3.65
CA VAL A 23 7.01 3.43 -3.66
C VAL A 23 5.87 2.51 -4.06
N ILE A 24 6.17 1.54 -4.91
CA ILE A 24 5.24 0.54 -5.41
C ILE A 24 5.64 -0.81 -4.82
N PHE A 25 4.70 -1.44 -4.12
CA PHE A 25 4.75 -2.85 -3.77
C PHE A 25 4.17 -3.66 -4.92
N ARG A 26 5.04 -4.24 -5.75
CA ARG A 26 4.65 -5.17 -6.79
C ARG A 26 4.57 -6.57 -6.21
N ARG A 27 3.36 -7.07 -5.97
CA ARG A 27 3.11 -8.42 -5.43
C ARG A 27 2.74 -9.38 -6.56
N GLY A 28 3.29 -10.58 -6.52
CA GLY A 28 2.94 -11.66 -7.46
C GLY A 28 4.17 -12.27 -8.13
N PRO A 29 4.13 -13.52 -8.58
CA PRO A 29 3.23 -14.56 -8.09
C PRO A 29 3.36 -14.74 -6.55
N SER A 30 2.48 -15.53 -5.93
CA SER A 30 2.34 -15.63 -4.46
C SER A 30 3.65 -15.58 -3.66
N LYS A 31 3.67 -14.74 -2.61
CA LYS A 31 4.80 -14.50 -1.70
C LYS A 31 6.07 -13.92 -2.35
N GLN A 32 5.95 -13.28 -3.50
CA GLN A 32 7.03 -12.49 -4.10
C GLN A 32 6.59 -11.03 -4.14
N VAL A 33 7.38 -10.15 -3.52
CA VAL A 33 7.12 -8.71 -3.52
C VAL A 33 8.39 -8.00 -3.98
N GLN A 34 8.28 -7.15 -4.99
CA GLN A 34 9.35 -6.22 -5.36
C GLN A 34 9.00 -4.84 -4.83
N LEU A 35 9.98 -4.16 -4.23
CA LEU A 35 9.88 -2.74 -3.93
C LEU A 35 10.45 -1.93 -5.09
N ILE A 36 9.69 -0.96 -5.56
CA ILE A 36 10.07 -0.13 -6.71
C ILE A 36 9.89 1.32 -6.28
N ARG A 37 10.90 2.15 -6.51
CA ARG A 37 10.79 3.60 -6.29
C ARG A 37 10.27 4.24 -7.58
N TRP A 38 9.34 5.17 -7.44
CA TRP A 38 8.73 5.92 -8.53
C TRP A 38 9.02 7.41 -8.35
N ASP A 39 9.60 8.05 -9.37
CA ASP A 39 9.69 9.51 -9.46
C ASP A 39 8.46 10.06 -10.20
N LEU A 40 7.60 10.78 -9.49
CA LEU A 40 6.34 11.32 -10.02
C LEU A 40 6.55 12.55 -10.92
N ARG A 41 7.76 13.09 -11.03
CA ARG A 41 8.05 14.21 -11.95
C ARG A 41 8.25 13.71 -13.38
N THR A 42 8.91 12.57 -13.51
CA THR A 42 9.33 12.02 -14.81
C THR A 42 8.68 10.69 -15.15
N ASP A 43 7.86 10.14 -14.24
CA ASP A 43 7.31 8.78 -14.33
C ASP A 43 8.40 7.73 -14.57
N THR A 44 9.52 7.84 -13.85
CA THR A 44 10.63 6.88 -13.92
C THR A 44 10.60 5.91 -12.74
N PHE A 45 11.01 4.66 -12.98
CA PHE A 45 10.88 3.56 -12.03
C PHE A 45 12.25 2.93 -11.76
N ALA A 46 12.68 2.97 -10.50
CA ALA A 46 13.87 2.28 -10.02
C ALA A 46 13.47 0.96 -9.36
N HIS A 47 13.69 -0.13 -10.08
CA HIS A 47 13.40 -1.49 -9.64
C HIS A 47 14.39 -1.95 -8.58
N GLY A 48 13.91 -2.18 -7.36
CA GLY A 48 14.76 -2.54 -6.23
C GLY A 48 14.59 -3.98 -5.76
N GLN A 49 14.71 -4.14 -4.45
CA GLN A 49 14.86 -5.44 -3.81
C GLN A 49 13.61 -6.29 -3.89
N TRP A 50 13.82 -7.58 -4.12
CA TRP A 50 12.80 -8.59 -4.01
C TRP A 50 12.79 -9.22 -2.63
N PHE A 51 11.60 -9.43 -2.12
CA PHE A 51 11.32 -10.12 -0.87
C PHE A 51 10.47 -11.36 -1.13
N LYS A 52 10.92 -12.50 -0.59
CA LYS A 52 10.18 -13.76 -0.62
C LYS A 52 9.46 -13.97 0.72
N GLY A 53 8.22 -13.49 0.80
CA GLY A 53 7.37 -13.49 1.98
C GLY A 53 6.11 -12.65 1.77
N ARG A 54 5.46 -12.24 2.86
CA ARG A 54 4.34 -11.30 2.85
C ARG A 54 4.82 -9.93 3.30
N ILE A 55 4.47 -8.89 2.55
CA ILE A 55 4.41 -7.51 3.05
C ILE A 55 2.94 -7.18 3.29
N TYR A 56 2.62 -6.53 4.40
CA TYR A 56 1.27 -6.04 4.70
C TYR A 56 1.20 -4.57 4.31
N GLU A 57 0.92 -4.32 3.03
CA GLU A 57 1.14 -3.03 2.38
C GLU A 57 0.33 -1.89 3.03
N ARG A 58 -0.89 -2.20 3.51
CA ARG A 58 -1.79 -1.28 4.22
C ARG A 58 -1.35 -0.88 5.65
N ARG A 59 -0.28 -1.51 6.16
CA ARG A 59 0.34 -1.20 7.46
C ARG A 59 1.71 -0.54 7.30
N CYS A 60 2.08 -0.24 6.06
CA CYS A 60 3.34 0.40 5.72
C CYS A 60 3.12 1.89 5.54
N ASP A 61 4.17 2.67 5.73
CA ASP A 61 4.13 4.11 5.51
C ASP A 61 5.45 4.63 4.97
N LEU A 62 5.36 5.69 4.18
CA LEU A 62 6.50 6.37 3.61
C LEU A 62 6.72 7.69 4.36
N SER A 63 7.96 7.94 4.77
CA SER A 63 8.35 9.22 5.39
C SER A 63 7.94 10.41 4.51
N PRO A 64 7.66 11.60 5.08
CA PRO A 64 7.23 12.77 4.31
C PRO A 64 8.06 13.06 3.05
N SER A 65 9.38 12.90 3.13
CA SER A 65 10.35 13.10 2.06
C SER A 65 10.49 11.93 1.08
N GLY A 66 9.98 10.74 1.43
CA GLY A 66 10.14 9.53 0.63
C GLY A 66 11.44 8.75 0.87
N ARG A 67 12.30 9.19 1.80
CA ARG A 67 13.65 8.60 2.01
C ARG A 67 13.64 7.32 2.83
N LEU A 68 12.72 7.22 3.78
CA LEU A 68 12.53 6.05 4.64
C LEU A 68 11.15 5.44 4.42
N LEU A 69 11.12 4.11 4.46
CA LEU A 69 9.92 3.27 4.45
C LEU A 69 9.87 2.49 5.76
N VAL A 70 8.74 2.55 6.46
CA VAL A 70 8.39 1.57 7.48
C VAL A 70 7.49 0.52 6.84
N TYR A 71 7.82 -0.77 7.04
CA TYR A 71 7.04 -1.86 6.48
C TYR A 71 6.83 -3.01 7.46
N PHE A 72 5.70 -3.69 7.36
CA PHE A 72 5.42 -4.92 8.12
C PHE A 72 5.56 -6.15 7.22
N ALA A 73 6.35 -7.11 7.66
CA ALA A 73 6.67 -8.30 6.90
C ALA A 73 6.46 -9.60 7.70
N ALA A 74 6.18 -10.67 6.96
CA ALA A 74 6.12 -12.02 7.49
C ALA A 74 6.80 -13.02 6.57
N LYS A 75 7.62 -13.89 7.17
CA LYS A 75 8.23 -15.06 6.53
C LYS A 75 7.84 -16.37 7.23
N HIS A 76 7.44 -16.30 8.50
CA HIS A 76 7.08 -17.41 9.38
C HIS A 76 8.17 -18.49 9.52
N LYS A 77 9.42 -18.12 9.21
CA LYS A 77 10.62 -18.97 9.28
C LYS A 77 11.85 -18.08 9.53
N GLY A 78 12.89 -18.65 10.13
CA GLY A 78 14.10 -17.93 10.54
C GLY A 78 13.94 -17.21 11.88
N ASP A 79 14.94 -16.41 12.24
CA ASP A 79 15.05 -15.78 13.57
C ASP A 79 13.86 -14.86 13.90
N PHE A 80 13.26 -14.25 12.88
CA PHE A 80 12.08 -13.40 13.01
C PHE A 80 10.95 -13.93 12.12
N GLY A 81 9.89 -14.47 12.73
CA GLY A 81 8.71 -14.94 12.00
C GLY A 81 7.95 -13.80 11.31
N THR A 82 7.72 -12.71 12.04
CA THR A 82 7.14 -11.45 11.58
C THR A 82 7.88 -10.28 12.22
N TRP A 83 7.97 -9.15 11.50
CA TRP A 83 8.69 -7.98 11.99
C TRP A 83 8.21 -6.70 11.31
N THR A 84 8.37 -5.57 11.99
CA THR A 84 8.34 -4.24 11.37
C THR A 84 9.75 -3.73 11.18
N ALA A 85 10.05 -3.12 10.06
CA ALA A 85 11.39 -2.59 9.80
C ALA A 85 11.35 -1.24 9.12
N LEU A 86 12.43 -0.46 9.35
CA LEU A 86 12.77 0.73 8.59
C LEU A 86 13.77 0.37 7.50
N SER A 87 13.63 0.96 6.32
CA SER A 87 14.53 0.76 5.18
C SER A 87 14.57 1.99 4.29
N ARG A 88 15.57 2.07 3.41
CA ARG A 88 15.60 3.04 2.31
C ARG A 88 15.00 2.44 1.04
N PRO A 89 13.95 3.02 0.46
CA PRO A 89 13.50 2.62 -0.86
C PRO A 89 14.61 2.76 -1.93
N PRO A 90 14.67 1.86 -2.93
CA PRO A 90 13.73 0.76 -3.18
C PRO A 90 14.17 -0.58 -2.55
N PHE A 91 14.81 -0.58 -1.37
CA PHE A 91 15.27 -1.80 -0.68
C PHE A 91 14.42 -2.13 0.54
N PHE A 92 14.29 -3.42 0.83
CA PHE A 92 13.71 -3.93 2.08
C PHE A 92 14.78 -4.14 3.17
N THR A 93 16.07 -4.08 2.83
CA THR A 93 17.15 -4.23 3.80
C THR A 93 16.94 -3.30 4.99
N ALA A 94 16.80 -3.90 6.17
CA ALA A 94 16.40 -3.22 7.37
C ALA A 94 17.57 -2.43 7.98
N LEU A 95 17.34 -1.15 8.26
CA LEU A 95 18.20 -0.28 9.06
C LEU A 95 17.84 -0.39 10.55
N ALA A 96 16.55 -0.51 10.83
CA ALA A 96 16.00 -0.86 12.14
C ALA A 96 14.96 -1.97 11.98
N LEU A 97 14.81 -2.84 12.98
CA LEU A 97 13.90 -3.98 12.94
C LEU A 97 13.33 -4.27 14.33
N TRP A 98 12.01 -4.38 14.42
CA TRP A 98 11.27 -4.80 15.61
C TRP A 98 10.60 -6.14 15.37
N PRO A 99 11.08 -7.22 16.02
CA PRO A 99 10.43 -8.52 15.97
C PRO A 99 9.03 -8.44 16.56
N LYS A 100 8.09 -9.19 15.98
CA LYS A 100 6.70 -9.21 16.46
C LYS A 100 6.23 -10.58 16.93
N GLY A 101 6.41 -11.61 16.10
CA GLY A 101 6.04 -13.00 16.43
C GLY A 101 4.60 -13.40 16.06
N ASP A 102 3.72 -12.44 15.76
CA ASP A 102 2.35 -12.67 15.27
C ASP A 102 1.98 -11.68 14.16
N ALA A 103 0.74 -11.74 13.65
CA ALA A 103 0.23 -10.88 12.59
C ALA A 103 -0.87 -9.88 13.04
N TRP A 104 -1.05 -9.66 14.35
CA TRP A 104 -2.03 -8.73 14.93
C TRP A 104 -1.42 -7.33 15.12
N GLY A 105 -1.84 -6.33 14.36
CA GLY A 105 -1.18 -5.02 14.29
C GLY A 105 0.13 -5.11 13.50
N GLY A 106 1.23 -4.57 14.01
CA GLY A 106 2.47 -4.44 13.26
C GLY A 106 2.39 -3.33 12.21
N GLY A 107 3.55 -2.95 11.67
CA GLY A 107 3.69 -1.79 10.82
C GLY A 107 3.89 -0.51 11.63
N GLY A 108 3.79 0.63 10.95
CA GLY A 108 3.96 1.92 11.59
C GLY A 108 3.66 3.08 10.66
N ALA A 109 3.63 4.28 11.22
CA ALA A 109 3.36 5.51 10.51
C ALA A 109 4.37 6.58 10.88
N PHE A 110 4.80 7.37 9.90
CA PHE A 110 5.59 8.56 10.14
C PHE A 110 4.68 9.71 10.52
N GLU A 111 4.81 10.18 11.77
CA GLU A 111 4.23 11.46 12.21
C GLU A 111 4.97 12.59 11.47
N ASP A 112 6.30 12.54 11.49
CA ASP A 112 7.20 13.43 10.76
C ASP A 112 8.47 12.67 10.28
N GLU A 113 9.50 13.38 9.83
CA GLU A 113 10.76 12.80 9.34
C GLU A 113 11.63 12.11 10.41
N GLN A 114 11.39 12.40 11.68
CA GLN A 114 12.15 11.92 12.83
C GLN A 114 11.29 11.13 13.81
N THR A 115 9.96 11.15 13.70
CA THR A 115 9.06 10.45 14.63
C THR A 115 8.31 9.32 13.94
N LEU A 116 8.59 8.09 14.39
CA LEU A 116 7.89 6.88 13.97
C LEU A 116 6.88 6.43 15.04
N LEU A 117 5.63 6.28 14.63
CA LEU A 117 4.55 5.67 15.38
C LEU A 117 4.52 4.16 15.08
N LEU A 118 5.01 3.33 15.99
CA LEU A 118 5.11 1.88 15.81
C LEU A 118 3.86 1.17 16.31
N ASN A 119 3.21 0.39 15.45
CA ASN A 119 2.00 -0.36 15.79
C ASN A 119 2.32 -1.70 16.48
N HIS A 120 3.17 -1.64 17.50
CA HIS A 120 3.54 -2.75 18.36
C HIS A 120 3.09 -2.45 19.78
N ARG A 121 2.69 -3.48 20.53
CA ARG A 121 2.32 -3.32 21.94
C ARG A 121 3.59 -3.27 22.79
N PRO A 122 3.89 -2.15 23.47
CA PRO A 122 4.99 -2.11 24.43
C PRO A 122 4.74 -3.11 25.57
N GLN A 123 5.80 -3.73 26.06
CA GLN A 123 5.71 -4.65 27.20
C GLN A 123 6.02 -3.88 28.49
N ALA A 124 5.15 -3.97 29.49
CA ALA A 124 5.35 -3.32 30.78
C ALA A 124 6.65 -3.81 31.44
N GLY A 125 7.42 -2.87 32.00
CA GLY A 125 8.69 -3.18 32.67
C GLY A 125 9.85 -3.52 31.72
N ARG A 126 9.70 -3.33 30.42
CA ARG A 126 10.77 -3.48 29.41
C ARG A 126 10.97 -2.18 28.66
N GLU A 127 12.13 -2.07 28.02
CA GLU A 127 12.31 -1.05 26.98
C GLU A 127 11.17 -1.19 25.95
N PRO A 128 10.48 -0.10 25.57
CA PRO A 128 9.27 -0.20 24.76
C PRO A 128 9.45 -0.87 23.40
N PHE A 129 10.58 -0.61 22.74
CA PHE A 129 10.83 -1.00 21.34
C PHE A 129 12.28 -1.47 21.13
N PRO A 130 12.70 -2.57 21.78
CA PRO A 130 14.08 -3.03 21.73
C PRO A 130 14.43 -3.48 20.32
N LEU A 131 15.65 -3.15 19.90
CA LEU A 131 16.22 -3.55 18.61
C LEU A 131 17.19 -4.72 18.82
N PRO A 132 17.18 -5.74 17.95
CA PRO A 132 18.22 -6.77 17.96
C PRO A 132 19.60 -6.18 17.64
N THR A 133 20.66 -6.87 18.07
CA THR A 133 22.05 -6.48 17.77
C THR A 133 22.27 -6.27 16.27
N GLY A 134 22.94 -5.19 15.91
CA GLY A 134 23.24 -4.82 14.52
C GLY A 134 22.20 -3.93 13.86
N PHE A 135 21.08 -3.65 14.53
CA PHE A 135 20.10 -2.65 14.10
C PHE A 135 20.20 -1.39 14.95
N GLY A 136 19.88 -0.25 14.36
CA GLY A 136 19.95 1.04 15.04
C GLY A 136 19.04 2.07 14.40
N LEU A 137 18.63 3.07 15.17
CA LEU A 137 17.88 4.21 14.68
C LEU A 137 18.81 5.27 14.11
N LYS A 138 18.27 6.09 13.21
CA LYS A 138 18.93 7.34 12.80
C LYS A 138 19.12 8.21 14.04
N HIS A 139 20.24 8.92 14.12
CA HIS A 139 20.44 9.91 15.18
C HIS A 139 19.28 10.92 15.23
N GLY A 140 18.73 11.15 16.43
CA GLY A 140 17.58 12.02 16.67
C GLY A 140 16.21 11.42 16.36
N MET A 141 16.14 10.21 15.79
CA MET A 141 14.86 9.57 15.50
C MET A 141 14.21 9.04 16.78
N THR A 142 12.93 9.33 16.95
CA THR A 142 12.10 8.90 18.08
C THR A 142 11.10 7.85 17.63
N VAL A 143 10.89 6.81 18.45
CA VAL A 143 9.86 5.79 18.23
C VAL A 143 8.86 5.84 19.37
N ARG A 144 7.57 5.94 19.03
CA ARG A 144 6.46 5.99 19.98
C ARG A 144 5.43 4.93 19.65
N PRO A 145 4.61 4.49 20.61
CA PRO A 145 3.45 3.64 20.30
C PRO A 145 2.53 4.35 19.31
N PHE A 146 1.94 3.59 18.38
CA PHE A 146 0.95 4.10 17.42
C PHE A 146 -0.26 4.77 18.06
N GLY A 147 -0.67 4.25 19.22
CA GLY A 147 -1.78 4.76 20.02
C GLY A 147 -2.13 3.79 21.14
N GLN A 148 -3.23 4.06 21.84
CA GLN A 148 -3.70 3.24 22.97
C GLN A 148 -3.87 1.76 22.61
N TRP A 149 -4.24 1.45 21.36
CA TRP A 149 -4.50 0.09 20.88
C TRP A 149 -3.35 -0.52 20.06
N SER A 150 -2.13 0.00 20.22
CA SER A 150 -0.96 -0.49 19.46
C SER A 150 -0.77 -2.00 19.60
N GLY A 151 -0.49 -2.65 18.48
CA GLY A 151 -0.29 -4.10 18.41
C GLY A 151 -1.58 -4.93 18.47
N GLY A 152 -2.75 -4.30 18.39
CA GLY A 152 -4.05 -4.96 18.19
C GLY A 152 -4.57 -4.81 16.76
N GLY A 153 -5.67 -5.52 16.46
CA GLY A 153 -6.37 -5.46 15.18
C GLY A 153 -5.63 -6.17 14.03
N GLU A 154 -6.25 -6.22 12.85
CA GLU A 154 -5.57 -6.65 11.63
C GLU A 154 -4.94 -5.43 10.96
N ASP A 155 -5.60 -4.86 9.95
CA ASP A 155 -5.13 -3.64 9.29
C ASP A 155 -5.58 -2.37 10.01
N GLU A 156 -6.68 -2.44 10.75
CA GLU A 156 -7.12 -1.34 11.61
C GLU A 156 -6.39 -1.40 12.96
N PRO A 157 -6.07 -0.24 13.58
CA PRO A 157 -6.47 1.12 13.20
C PRO A 157 -5.54 1.84 12.21
N ILE A 158 -4.46 1.19 11.76
CA ILE A 158 -3.43 1.89 10.97
C ILE A 158 -3.88 2.24 9.56
N ASP A 159 -4.60 1.36 8.85
CA ASP A 159 -5.09 1.62 7.48
C ASP A 159 -6.05 2.82 7.45
N SER A 160 -7.02 2.92 8.38
CA SER A 160 -7.93 4.07 8.43
C SER A 160 -7.21 5.39 8.73
N MET A 161 -6.28 5.40 9.69
CA MET A 161 -5.50 6.61 10.00
C MET A 161 -4.66 7.05 8.80
N LEU A 162 -3.95 6.12 8.15
CA LEU A 162 -3.13 6.42 6.98
C LEU A 162 -3.98 6.95 5.81
N ARG A 163 -5.16 6.36 5.57
CA ARG A 163 -6.13 6.83 4.57
C ARG A 163 -6.62 8.24 4.89
N GLN A 164 -7.05 8.49 6.13
CA GLN A 164 -7.54 9.78 6.57
C GLN A 164 -6.47 10.87 6.40
N ARG A 165 -5.24 10.59 6.82
CA ARG A 165 -4.11 11.49 6.65
C ARG A 165 -3.78 11.75 5.18
N ALA A 166 -4.03 10.78 4.30
CA ALA A 166 -3.90 10.94 2.85
C ALA A 166 -5.11 11.63 2.20
N GLY A 167 -6.08 12.14 2.98
CA GLY A 167 -7.24 12.88 2.49
C GLY A 167 -8.44 12.02 2.10
N TRP A 168 -8.42 10.71 2.38
CA TRP A 168 -9.57 9.85 2.18
C TRP A 168 -10.55 9.93 3.35
N ARG A 169 -11.84 10.00 3.05
CA ARG A 169 -12.91 9.93 4.05
C ARG A 169 -13.80 8.72 3.79
N THR A 170 -14.28 8.08 4.85
CA THR A 170 -15.32 7.05 4.73
C THR A 170 -16.64 7.74 4.40
N LEU A 171 -17.17 7.48 3.21
CA LEU A 171 -18.49 7.96 2.79
C LEU A 171 -19.58 6.97 3.23
N ASP A 172 -19.26 5.68 3.17
CA ASP A 172 -20.16 4.60 3.51
C ASP A 172 -19.38 3.45 4.14
N GLY A 173 -19.81 2.97 5.30
CA GLY A 173 -19.19 1.82 5.98
C GLY A 173 -19.40 0.50 5.24
N GLY A 174 -20.37 0.47 4.33
CA GLY A 174 -20.84 -0.73 3.64
C GLY A 174 -21.67 -1.63 4.55
N GLU A 175 -22.30 -2.63 3.94
CA GLU A 175 -22.98 -3.73 4.61
C GLU A 175 -22.50 -5.04 4.00
N GLY A 176 -22.32 -6.04 4.85
CA GLY A 176 -21.78 -7.32 4.44
C GLY A 176 -21.80 -8.34 5.54
N GLU A 177 -21.39 -9.54 5.18
CA GLU A 177 -21.37 -10.68 6.06
C GLU A 177 -20.06 -11.44 5.97
N ARG A 178 -19.69 -12.06 7.10
CA ARG A 178 -18.55 -12.95 7.15
C ARG A 178 -18.90 -14.24 6.42
N GLY A 179 -18.03 -14.67 5.52
CA GLY A 179 -18.21 -15.92 4.81
C GLY A 179 -18.20 -17.12 5.75
N GLY A 180 -19.14 -18.05 5.54
CA GLY A 180 -19.12 -19.36 6.19
C GLY A 180 -18.00 -20.28 5.65
N LEU A 181 -17.89 -21.49 6.19
CA LEU A 181 -16.84 -22.48 5.86
C LEU A 181 -16.71 -22.82 4.36
N ARG A 182 -17.79 -22.65 3.57
CA ARG A 182 -17.84 -22.91 2.12
C ARG A 182 -17.84 -21.65 1.26
N SER A 183 -17.69 -20.46 1.87
CA SER A 183 -17.69 -19.19 1.15
C SER A 183 -16.40 -19.01 0.34
N GLY A 184 -16.54 -18.47 -0.87
CA GLY A 184 -15.41 -18.06 -1.71
C GLY A 184 -14.71 -16.78 -1.22
N ALA A 185 -15.18 -16.15 -0.15
CA ALA A 185 -14.57 -14.96 0.46
C ALA A 185 -14.62 -15.01 1.99
N LEU A 186 -13.63 -14.42 2.66
CA LEU A 186 -13.62 -14.25 4.12
C LEU A 186 -14.73 -13.28 4.57
N TYR A 187 -14.92 -12.20 3.83
CA TYR A 187 -16.00 -11.23 4.06
C TYR A 187 -16.49 -10.69 2.71
N GLY A 188 -17.80 -10.68 2.50
CA GLY A 188 -18.43 -10.14 1.29
C GLY A 188 -19.31 -8.95 1.64
N PHE A 189 -19.22 -7.89 0.86
CA PHE A 189 -20.10 -6.72 0.99
C PHE A 189 -21.26 -6.83 0.00
N THR A 190 -22.49 -6.86 0.52
CA THR A 190 -23.71 -6.70 -0.30
C THR A 190 -23.88 -5.26 -0.75
N ARG A 191 -23.46 -4.31 0.11
CA ARG A 191 -23.29 -2.89 -0.19
C ARG A 191 -21.84 -2.52 0.06
N PRO A 192 -21.07 -2.11 -0.96
CA PRO A 192 -19.63 -1.91 -0.81
C PRO A 192 -19.33 -0.85 0.24
N ARG A 193 -18.20 -1.02 0.94
CA ARG A 193 -17.64 0.08 1.72
C ARG A 193 -17.06 1.10 0.76
N VAL A 194 -17.37 2.38 0.96
CA VAL A 194 -16.98 3.47 0.05
C VAL A 194 -16.13 4.49 0.80
N TRP A 195 -14.95 4.76 0.26
CA TRP A 195 -14.15 5.92 0.61
C TRP A 195 -14.13 6.92 -0.54
N GLU A 196 -13.99 8.19 -0.21
CA GLU A 196 -13.91 9.28 -1.17
C GLU A 196 -12.69 10.17 -0.86
N LYS A 197 -12.06 10.70 -1.91
CA LYS A 197 -11.00 11.69 -1.82
C LYS A 197 -11.22 12.79 -2.86
N ASP A 198 -11.19 14.03 -2.40
CA ASP A 198 -11.35 15.20 -3.26
C ASP A 198 -10.17 15.35 -4.23
N GLY A 199 -10.49 15.74 -5.45
CA GLY A 199 -9.55 16.05 -6.52
C GLY A 199 -9.78 17.46 -7.07
N SER A 200 -8.92 17.88 -8.02
CA SER A 200 -9.02 19.22 -8.60
C SER A 200 -10.23 19.41 -9.51
N GLY A 201 -10.80 20.63 -9.52
CA GLY A 201 -11.93 21.00 -10.39
C GLY A 201 -13.30 20.51 -9.91
N GLY A 202 -13.40 20.08 -8.64
CA GLY A 202 -14.62 19.50 -8.05
C GLY A 202 -14.79 18.00 -8.32
N ARG A 203 -13.78 17.36 -8.93
CA ARG A 203 -13.77 15.91 -9.13
C ARG A 203 -13.56 15.18 -7.82
N ARG A 204 -14.11 13.99 -7.70
CA ARG A 204 -13.99 13.14 -6.51
C ARG A 204 -13.61 11.73 -6.94
N LEU A 205 -12.59 11.16 -6.31
CA LEU A 205 -12.20 9.77 -6.50
C LEU A 205 -12.87 8.94 -5.43
N GLN A 206 -13.59 7.89 -5.82
CA GLN A 206 -14.16 6.92 -4.91
C GLN A 206 -13.45 5.58 -5.03
N SER A 207 -13.29 4.91 -3.89
CA SER A 207 -12.74 3.57 -3.76
C SER A 207 -13.80 2.69 -3.11
N LEU A 208 -14.15 1.59 -3.78
CA LEU A 208 -15.23 0.69 -3.40
C LEU A 208 -14.66 -0.67 -3.04
N LEU A 209 -14.87 -1.14 -1.82
CA LEU A 209 -14.46 -2.47 -1.37
C LEU A 209 -15.65 -3.42 -1.37
N HIS A 210 -15.56 -4.45 -2.21
CA HIS A 210 -16.61 -5.44 -2.42
C HIS A 210 -16.41 -6.72 -1.60
N ALA A 211 -15.16 -7.08 -1.30
CA ALA A 211 -14.87 -8.28 -0.52
C ALA A 211 -13.45 -8.25 0.05
N VAL A 212 -13.24 -9.02 1.11
CA VAL A 212 -11.93 -9.32 1.69
C VAL A 212 -11.71 -10.84 1.69
N GLY A 213 -10.50 -11.27 1.34
CA GLY A 213 -10.08 -12.66 1.35
C GLY A 213 -10.81 -13.54 0.35
N ARG A 214 -11.05 -13.05 -0.87
CA ARG A 214 -11.56 -13.89 -1.96
C ARG A 214 -10.56 -14.99 -2.33
N GLN A 215 -11.05 -16.22 -2.46
CA GLN A 215 -10.25 -17.35 -2.93
C GLN A 215 -9.85 -17.12 -4.39
N ASN A 216 -8.58 -17.36 -4.70
CA ASN A 216 -8.01 -17.25 -6.05
C ASN A 216 -8.16 -15.87 -6.71
N ASP A 217 -8.35 -14.82 -5.92
CA ASP A 217 -8.50 -13.44 -6.39
C ASP A 217 -7.68 -12.47 -5.53
N ALA A 218 -7.79 -11.16 -5.79
CA ALA A 218 -7.25 -10.11 -4.95
C ALA A 218 -7.77 -10.25 -3.51
N TRP A 219 -6.87 -10.10 -2.54
CA TRP A 219 -7.26 -10.15 -1.12
C TRP A 219 -8.24 -9.04 -0.76
N TYR A 220 -8.14 -7.87 -1.41
CA TYR A 220 -9.17 -6.83 -1.36
C TYR A 220 -9.74 -6.71 -2.77
N ALA A 221 -11.01 -7.07 -2.94
CA ALA A 221 -11.70 -6.89 -4.22
C ALA A 221 -12.17 -5.44 -4.30
N MET A 222 -11.52 -4.65 -5.14
CA MET A 222 -11.68 -3.21 -5.19
C MET A 222 -12.00 -2.71 -6.60
N ASP A 223 -12.85 -1.70 -6.64
CA ASP A 223 -13.11 -0.87 -7.80
C ASP A 223 -12.81 0.59 -7.43
N HIS A 224 -12.52 1.40 -8.44
CA HIS A 224 -12.41 2.84 -8.28
C HIS A 224 -13.25 3.55 -9.33
N ARG A 225 -13.68 4.76 -9.02
CA ARG A 225 -14.38 5.60 -9.99
C ARG A 225 -14.13 7.08 -9.73
N VAL A 226 -14.20 7.89 -10.78
CA VAL A 226 -14.15 9.34 -10.65
C VAL A 226 -15.51 9.92 -10.93
N LEU A 227 -15.96 10.80 -10.04
CA LEU A 227 -17.16 11.59 -10.19
C LEU A 227 -16.78 13.04 -10.48
N ASP A 228 -17.66 13.76 -11.17
CA ASP A 228 -17.59 15.20 -11.28
C ASP A 228 -18.17 15.92 -10.03
N ARG A 229 -18.31 17.24 -10.14
CA ARG A 229 -18.85 18.10 -9.08
C ARG A 229 -20.32 17.82 -8.78
N ASP A 230 -21.08 17.39 -9.78
CA ASP A 230 -22.52 17.16 -9.69
C ASP A 230 -22.82 15.71 -9.30
N GLY A 231 -21.78 14.85 -9.25
CA GLY A 231 -21.89 13.44 -8.88
C GLY A 231 -22.13 12.52 -10.07
N ALA A 232 -22.01 13.01 -11.31
CA ALA A 232 -22.00 12.14 -12.47
C ALA A 232 -20.67 11.39 -12.55
N VAL A 233 -20.74 10.10 -12.88
CA VAL A 233 -19.54 9.27 -13.04
C VAL A 233 -18.85 9.64 -14.35
N LEU A 234 -17.59 10.05 -14.25
CA LEU A 234 -16.72 10.36 -15.38
C LEU A 234 -15.96 9.12 -15.87
N VAL A 235 -15.52 8.26 -14.95
CA VAL A 235 -14.73 7.05 -15.25
C VAL A 235 -15.05 5.97 -14.23
N GLU A 236 -15.32 4.76 -14.69
CA GLU A 236 -15.36 3.53 -13.88
C GLU A 236 -14.07 2.74 -14.13
N LEU A 237 -13.47 2.22 -13.06
CA LEU A 237 -12.21 1.46 -13.08
C LEU A 237 -12.36 0.15 -12.28
N PRO A 238 -13.08 -0.84 -12.83
CA PRO A 238 -13.36 -2.10 -12.15
C PRO A 238 -12.08 -2.95 -11.99
N GLY A 239 -11.98 -3.67 -10.87
CA GLY A 239 -10.87 -4.58 -10.58
C GLY A 239 -9.51 -3.90 -10.43
N THR A 240 -9.50 -2.61 -10.07
CA THR A 240 -8.29 -1.85 -9.81
C THR A 240 -7.73 -2.13 -8.42
N ASP A 241 -6.41 -2.27 -8.33
CA ASP A 241 -5.74 -2.61 -7.06
C ASP A 241 -5.52 -1.36 -6.19
N TRP A 242 -5.36 -0.20 -6.83
CA TRP A 242 -5.02 1.07 -6.21
C TRP A 242 -5.32 2.23 -7.17
N ALA A 243 -5.77 3.37 -6.64
CA ALA A 243 -5.83 4.63 -7.38
C ALA A 243 -5.65 5.82 -6.43
N ASP A 244 -5.01 6.89 -6.90
CA ASP A 244 -4.91 8.16 -6.18
C ASP A 244 -4.69 9.34 -7.14
N TRP A 245 -4.82 10.56 -6.63
CA TRP A 245 -4.52 11.79 -7.32
C TRP A 245 -3.02 12.09 -7.31
N ASP A 246 -2.49 12.41 -8.50
CA ASP A 246 -1.21 13.09 -8.65
C ASP A 246 -1.45 14.53 -9.12
N GLY A 247 -1.65 15.44 -8.17
CA GLY A 247 -2.10 16.79 -8.45
C GLY A 247 -3.52 16.78 -9.04
N GLY A 248 -3.64 17.01 -10.35
CA GLY A 248 -4.92 16.97 -11.06
C GLY A 248 -5.16 15.73 -11.91
N ASP A 249 -4.12 14.91 -12.07
CA ASP A 249 -4.16 13.67 -12.85
C ASP A 249 -4.56 12.52 -11.94
N LEU A 250 -5.30 11.57 -12.50
CA LEU A 250 -5.58 10.30 -11.82
C LEU A 250 -4.48 9.30 -12.17
N VAL A 251 -3.94 8.63 -11.17
CA VAL A 251 -3.04 7.49 -11.37
C VAL A 251 -3.68 6.27 -10.74
N PHE A 252 -3.68 5.16 -11.46
CA PHE A 252 -4.30 3.91 -10.99
C PHE A 252 -3.51 2.68 -11.43
N ALA A 253 -3.68 1.61 -10.68
CA ALA A 253 -3.08 0.31 -10.94
C ALA A 253 -4.14 -0.74 -11.25
N GLN A 254 -3.92 -1.48 -12.34
CA GLN A 254 -4.81 -2.52 -12.83
C GLN A 254 -3.99 -3.58 -13.54
N GLY A 255 -4.26 -4.87 -13.27
CA GLY A 255 -3.61 -5.98 -13.97
C GLY A 255 -2.08 -6.03 -13.84
N GLY A 256 -1.50 -5.41 -12.81
CA GLY A 256 -0.04 -5.29 -12.65
C GLY A 256 0.60 -4.17 -13.46
N CYS A 257 -0.19 -3.29 -14.06
CA CYS A 257 0.23 -2.10 -14.78
C CYS A 257 -0.12 -0.84 -13.99
N LEU A 258 0.62 0.24 -14.22
CA LEU A 258 0.33 1.58 -13.70
C LEU A 258 -0.06 2.50 -14.85
N TYR A 259 -1.17 3.22 -14.71
CA TYR A 259 -1.74 4.10 -15.72
C TYR A 259 -1.91 5.51 -15.17
N ARG A 260 -1.88 6.51 -16.06
CA ARG A 260 -2.17 7.91 -15.76
C ARG A 260 -3.23 8.43 -16.71
N LEU A 261 -4.28 9.02 -16.15
CA LEU A 261 -5.28 9.80 -16.88
C LEU A 261 -5.06 11.29 -16.57
N CYS A 262 -4.56 12.02 -17.56
CA CYS A 262 -4.27 13.44 -17.41
C CYS A 262 -5.55 14.24 -17.15
N LYS A 263 -5.45 15.31 -16.35
CA LYS A 263 -6.59 16.19 -16.04
C LYS A 263 -7.35 16.70 -17.28
N SER A 264 -6.64 16.91 -18.39
CA SER A 264 -7.19 17.40 -19.66
C SER A 264 -7.97 16.34 -20.46
N ASP A 265 -7.78 15.07 -20.13
CA ASP A 265 -8.34 13.94 -20.88
C ASP A 265 -9.63 13.40 -20.28
N PHE A 266 -10.02 13.86 -19.07
CA PHE A 266 -11.32 13.50 -18.47
C PHE A 266 -12.51 13.83 -19.36
N ARG A 267 -12.41 14.86 -20.21
CA ARG A 267 -13.45 15.21 -21.19
C ARG A 267 -13.67 14.14 -22.26
N ARG A 268 -12.69 13.26 -22.48
CA ARG A 268 -12.75 12.17 -23.47
C ARG A 268 -13.27 10.87 -22.86
N CYS A 269 -13.29 10.76 -21.54
CA CYS A 269 -13.72 9.55 -20.84
C CYS A 269 -15.18 9.12 -21.10
N PRO A 270 -16.16 10.02 -21.33
CA PRO A 270 -17.50 9.59 -21.73
C PRO A 270 -17.53 8.73 -23.00
N GLU A 271 -16.59 8.95 -23.93
CA GLU A 271 -16.49 8.21 -25.19
C GLU A 271 -15.46 7.07 -25.12
N GLN A 272 -14.34 7.28 -24.43
CA GLN A 272 -13.17 6.38 -24.47
C GLN A 272 -12.96 5.58 -23.18
N GLY A 273 -13.69 5.89 -22.10
CA GLY A 273 -13.54 5.25 -20.79
C GLY A 273 -12.09 5.25 -20.30
N GLU A 274 -11.61 4.07 -19.88
CA GLU A 274 -10.23 3.85 -19.42
C GLU A 274 -9.19 3.95 -20.55
N GLN A 275 -9.58 3.86 -21.82
CA GLN A 275 -8.64 3.93 -22.96
C GLN A 275 -8.02 5.32 -23.13
N ALA A 276 -8.62 6.34 -22.52
CA ALA A 276 -8.03 7.68 -22.44
C ALA A 276 -6.79 7.72 -21.53
N ALA A 277 -6.55 6.70 -20.69
CA ALA A 277 -5.41 6.62 -19.80
C ALA A 277 -4.14 6.15 -20.53
N ARG A 278 -3.03 6.81 -20.23
CA ARG A 278 -1.70 6.42 -20.70
C ARG A 278 -1.12 5.34 -19.78
N LEU A 279 -0.65 4.23 -20.35
CA LEU A 279 0.19 3.27 -19.64
C LEU A 279 1.53 3.93 -19.26
N LEU A 280 1.84 3.99 -17.96
CA LEU A 280 3.14 4.44 -17.47
C LEU A 280 4.17 3.31 -17.50
N HIS A 281 3.77 2.13 -17.00
CA HIS A 281 4.66 0.97 -16.95
C HIS A 281 3.87 -0.34 -16.74
N ASP A 282 4.35 -1.42 -17.36
CA ASP A 282 3.86 -2.79 -17.17
C ASP A 282 4.81 -3.57 -16.25
N PHE A 283 4.37 -3.87 -15.03
CA PHE A 283 5.14 -4.65 -14.05
C PHE A 283 4.73 -6.14 -14.01
N SER A 284 3.76 -6.55 -14.84
CA SER A 284 3.17 -7.90 -14.80
C SER A 284 4.19 -8.98 -15.18
N LYS A 285 5.12 -8.64 -16.07
CA LYS A 285 6.13 -9.56 -16.62
C LYS A 285 7.38 -9.70 -15.75
N ALA A 286 7.53 -8.87 -14.71
CA ALA A 286 8.67 -8.97 -13.80
C ALA A 286 8.74 -10.36 -13.13
N ARG A 287 9.97 -10.84 -12.92
CA ARG A 287 10.28 -12.12 -12.26
C ARG A 287 11.25 -11.89 -11.13
N PHE A 288 11.14 -12.71 -10.08
CA PHE A 288 12.03 -12.63 -8.94
C PHE A 288 13.49 -12.69 -9.39
N ALA A 289 14.25 -11.65 -9.03
CA ALA A 289 15.69 -11.58 -9.21
C ALA A 289 16.30 -11.04 -7.93
N PRO A 290 17.28 -11.71 -7.30
CA PRO A 290 17.93 -11.17 -6.11
C PRO A 290 18.64 -9.86 -6.47
N VAL A 291 18.34 -8.80 -5.72
CA VAL A 291 19.01 -7.50 -5.85
C VAL A 291 19.61 -7.18 -4.49
N ALA A 292 20.94 -7.03 -4.46
CA ALA A 292 21.67 -6.65 -3.25
C ALA A 292 21.41 -5.18 -2.90
N PRO A 293 21.40 -4.81 -1.61
CA PRO A 293 21.34 -3.41 -1.21
C PRO A 293 22.59 -2.66 -1.68
N THR A 294 22.42 -1.39 -2.06
CA THR A 294 23.53 -0.48 -2.29
C THR A 294 24.17 -0.05 -0.97
N ALA A 295 25.38 0.49 -1.00
CA ALA A 295 26.02 1.05 0.19
C ALA A 295 25.19 2.16 0.86
N GLU A 296 24.47 2.96 0.07
CA GLU A 296 23.56 3.99 0.58
C GLU A 296 22.35 3.37 1.30
N ALA A 297 21.81 2.26 0.79
CA ALA A 297 20.68 1.57 1.40
C ALA A 297 20.97 0.97 2.78
N LEU A 298 22.26 0.86 3.14
CA LEU A 298 22.73 0.35 4.43
C LEU A 298 22.97 1.45 5.47
N ARG A 299 22.66 2.71 5.15
CA ARG A 299 22.95 3.88 6.01
C ARG A 299 21.76 4.85 6.06
N TYR A 300 21.73 5.71 7.08
CA TYR A 300 20.75 6.80 7.22
C TYR A 300 21.17 8.08 6.51
#